data_AF-A0A381UU77-F1
#
_entry.id   AF-A0A381UU77-F1
#
_cell.length_a   1.000
_cell.length_b   1.000
_cell.length_c   1.000
_cell.angle_alpha   90.00
_cell.angle_beta   90.00
_cell.angle_gamma   90.00
#
_symmetry.space_group_name_H-M   'P 1'
#
loop_
_entity.id
_entity.type
_entity.pdbx_description
1 polymer ?
#
loop_
_entity_poly.entity_id
_entity_poly.type
_entity_poly.pdbx_seq_one_letter_code
_entity_poly.pdbx_strand_id
1 'polypeptide(L)'
;MDPRFIGPEAWAEISVFVTNIWLFVVSIIIFASNMLIGHNAIPSLVTSRHLSSSWLKIRPPIYGVAVIAFGAALYFVFTALQGGRSAIKLIYPDFWI
;
A
#
# COMPACT_ATOMS: atom_id res chain seq x y z
N MET A 1 29.67 14.33 1.81
CA MET A 1 28.27 14.74 1.61
C MET A 1 27.79 15.20 2.95
N ASP A 2 27.82 16.52 3.20
CA ASP A 2 27.43 17.05 4.51
C ASP A 2 25.95 17.46 4.47
N PRO A 3 25.14 17.03 5.47
CA PRO A 3 23.74 17.39 5.52
C PRO A 3 23.57 18.88 5.83
N ARG A 4 22.57 19.49 5.20
CA ARG A 4 22.04 20.79 5.63
C ARG A 4 21.21 20.63 6.89
N PHE A 5 21.02 21.74 7.60
CA PHE A 5 20.07 21.81 8.70
C PHE A 5 18.67 21.37 8.24
N ILE A 6 18.06 20.45 9.01
CA ILE A 6 16.72 19.92 8.71
C ILE A 6 15.67 20.95 9.15
N GLY A 7 15.30 21.82 8.21
CA GLY A 7 14.27 22.83 8.40
C GLY A 7 12.84 22.27 8.28
N PRO A 8 11.82 23.12 8.52
CA PRO A 8 10.41 22.74 8.45
C PRO A 8 9.99 22.10 7.11
N GLU A 9 10.55 22.57 5.99
CA GLU A 9 10.29 22.02 4.66
C GLU A 9 10.73 20.55 4.54
N ALA A 10 11.91 20.21 5.08
CA ALA A 10 12.41 18.84 5.05
C ALA A 10 11.53 17.92 5.91
N TRP A 11 11.06 18.41 7.06
CA TRP A 11 10.14 17.67 7.93
C TRP A 11 8.77 17.42 7.27
N ALA A 12 8.28 18.35 6.47
CA ALA A 12 7.04 18.16 5.71
C ALA A 12 7.19 17.02 4.70
N GLU A 13 8.28 17.00 3.93
CA GLU A 13 8.56 15.94 2.94
C GLU A 13 8.80 14.57 3.60
N ILE A 14 9.51 14.54 4.75
CA ILE A 14 9.65 13.34 5.57
C ILE A 14 8.27 12.84 6.02
N SER A 15 7.38 13.73 6.45
CA SER A 15 6.04 13.36 6.90
C SER A 15 5.19 12.80 5.76
N VAL A 16 5.34 13.34 4.55
CA VAL A 16 4.74 12.77 3.33
C VAL A 16 5.23 11.35 3.13
N PHE A 17 6.55 11.11 3.16
CA PHE A 17 7.11 9.76 3.02
C PHE A 17 6.54 8.79 4.07
N VAL A 18 6.66 9.14 5.35
CA VAL A 18 6.29 8.25 6.46
C VAL A 18 4.79 7.93 6.44
N THR A 19 3.94 8.94 6.27
CA THR A 19 2.48 8.75 6.27
C THR A 19 2.05 7.85 5.12
N ASN A 20 2.57 8.10 3.92
CA ASN A 20 2.19 7.33 2.74
C ASN A 20 2.75 5.90 2.77
N ILE A 21 3.91 5.66 3.38
CA ILE A 21 4.41 4.29 3.60
C ILE A 21 3.47 3.50 4.53
N TRP A 22 2.97 4.10 5.61
CA TRP A 22 2.00 3.43 6.47
C TRP A 22 0.69 3.11 5.73
N LEU A 23 0.18 4.05 4.96
CA LEU A 23 -1.04 3.85 4.14
C LEU A 23 -0.84 2.78 3.06
N PHE A 24 0.35 2.71 2.45
CA PHE A 24 0.73 1.64 1.55
C PHE A 24 0.66 0.27 2.23
N VAL A 25 1.26 0.13 3.42
CA VAL A 25 1.27 -1.13 4.17
C VAL A 25 -0.15 -1.60 4.48
N VAL A 26 -1.00 -0.71 5.00
CA VAL A 26 -2.41 -1.03 5.29
C VAL A 26 -3.14 -1.47 4.02
N SER A 27 -2.93 -0.76 2.92
CA SER A 27 -3.55 -1.08 1.62
C SER A 27 -3.11 -2.45 1.09
N ILE A 28 -1.83 -2.81 1.22
CA ILE A 28 -1.31 -4.13 0.85
C ILE A 28 -1.89 -5.23 1.73
N ILE A 29 -2.03 -5.01 3.05
CA ILE A 29 -2.66 -5.98 3.95
C ILE A 29 -4.12 -6.23 3.53
N ILE A 30 -4.88 -5.18 3.22
CA ILE A 30 -6.26 -5.30 2.75
C ILE A 30 -6.30 -6.07 1.42
N PHE A 31 -5.45 -5.71 0.46
CA PHE A 31 -5.35 -6.41 -0.81
C PHE A 31 -5.04 -7.91 -0.63
N ALA A 32 -3.98 -8.23 0.11
CA ALA A 32 -3.55 -9.61 0.33
C ALA A 32 -4.60 -10.43 1.06
N SER A 33 -5.26 -9.86 2.07
CA SER A 33 -6.33 -10.53 2.81
C SER A 33 -7.53 -10.84 1.92
N ASN A 34 -7.94 -9.89 1.08
CA ASN A 34 -9.05 -10.12 0.14
C ASN A 34 -8.70 -11.15 -0.93
N MET A 35 -7.47 -11.14 -1.45
CA MET A 35 -7.00 -12.17 -2.38
C MET A 35 -6.95 -13.55 -1.72
N LEU A 36 -6.42 -13.66 -0.51
CA LEU A 36 -6.40 -14.92 0.24
C LEU A 36 -7.81 -15.46 0.46
N ILE A 37 -8.76 -14.61 0.86
CA ILE A 37 -10.13 -15.03 1.12
C ILE A 37 -10.86 -15.39 -0.18
N GLY A 38 -10.88 -14.49 -1.16
CA GLY A 38 -11.65 -14.64 -2.39
C GLY A 38 -11.11 -15.69 -3.36
N HIS A 39 -9.77 -15.84 -3.40
CA HIS A 39 -9.10 -16.74 -4.32
C HIS A 39 -8.82 -18.13 -3.72
N ASN A 40 -8.45 -18.21 -2.44
CA ASN A 40 -8.05 -19.48 -1.81
C ASN A 40 -9.09 -19.99 -0.82
N ALA A 41 -9.45 -19.21 0.21
CA ALA A 41 -10.25 -19.69 1.32
C ALA A 41 -11.68 -20.08 0.92
N ILE A 42 -12.41 -19.18 0.24
CA ILE A 42 -13.80 -19.45 -0.18
C ILE A 42 -13.87 -20.67 -1.11
N PRO A 43 -13.09 -20.76 -2.20
CA PRO A 43 -13.14 -21.93 -3.07
C PRO A 43 -12.77 -23.24 -2.36
N SER A 44 -11.76 -23.22 -1.48
CA SER A 44 -11.34 -24.39 -0.70
C SER A 44 -12.48 -24.89 0.20
N LEU A 45 -13.14 -23.99 0.92
CA LEU A 45 -14.24 -24.32 1.84
C LEU A 45 -15.52 -24.79 1.12
N VAL A 46 -15.80 -24.24 -0.07
CA VAL A 46 -16.92 -24.70 -0.91
C VAL A 46 -16.65 -26.11 -1.44
N THR A 47 -15.42 -26.36 -1.90
CA THR A 47 -15.03 -27.67 -2.48
C THR A 47 -15.05 -28.78 -1.42
N SER A 48 -14.59 -28.47 -0.21
CA SER A 48 -14.62 -29.38 0.95
C SER A 48 -16.00 -29.51 1.62
N ARG A 49 -17.05 -28.85 1.07
CA ARG A 49 -18.44 -28.86 1.58
C ARG A 49 -18.60 -28.26 2.99
N HIS A 50 -17.65 -27.45 3.45
CA HIS A 50 -17.79 -26.65 4.67
C HIS A 50 -18.64 -25.39 4.45
N LEU A 51 -18.75 -24.90 3.21
CA LEU A 51 -19.64 -23.80 2.81
C LEU A 51 -20.51 -24.20 1.61
N SER A 52 -21.69 -23.58 1.50
CA SER A 52 -22.57 -23.78 0.34
C SER A 52 -22.03 -23.06 -0.90
N SER A 53 -22.41 -23.55 -2.09
CA SER A 53 -21.98 -22.96 -3.37
C SER A 53 -22.40 -21.50 -3.56
N SER A 54 -23.43 -21.04 -2.85
CA SER A 54 -23.86 -19.63 -2.83
C SER A 54 -22.75 -18.67 -2.41
N TRP A 55 -21.79 -19.10 -1.59
CA TRP A 55 -20.63 -18.29 -1.19
C TRP A 55 -19.73 -17.90 -2.35
N LEU A 56 -19.74 -18.63 -3.48
CA LEU A 56 -18.97 -18.24 -4.65
C LEU A 56 -19.42 -16.89 -5.23
N LYS A 57 -20.67 -16.46 -4.96
CA LYS A 57 -21.24 -15.20 -5.45
C LYS A 57 -20.66 -13.96 -4.75
N ILE A 58 -20.01 -14.10 -3.59
CA ILE A 58 -19.38 -12.97 -2.88
C ILE A 58 -17.94 -12.71 -3.36
N ARG A 59 -17.39 -13.58 -4.23
CA ARG A 59 -16.02 -13.41 -4.75
C ARG A 59 -15.85 -12.14 -5.59
N PRO A 60 -16.77 -11.77 -6.51
CA PRO A 60 -16.65 -10.53 -7.28
C PRO A 60 -16.51 -9.26 -6.41
N PRO A 61 -17.36 -8.99 -5.39
CA PRO A 61 -17.15 -7.81 -4.55
C PRO A 61 -15.84 -7.88 -3.74
N ILE A 62 -15.41 -9.05 -3.26
CA ILE A 62 -14.10 -9.22 -2.59
C ILE A 62 -12.95 -8.83 -3.53
N TYR A 63 -13.00 -9.26 -4.79
CA TYR A 63 -12.02 -8.84 -5.78
C TYR A 63 -12.11 -7.35 -6.11
N GLY A 64 -13.30 -6.77 -6.11
CA GLY A 64 -13.48 -5.32 -6.25
C GLY A 64 -12.74 -4.55 -5.15
N VAL A 65 -12.88 -4.97 -3.90
CA VAL A 65 -12.13 -4.38 -2.77
C VAL A 65 -10.62 -4.59 -2.94
N ALA A 66 -10.19 -5.77 -3.37
CA ALA A 66 -8.78 -6.06 -3.62
C ALA A 66 -8.18 -5.12 -4.68
N VAL A 67 -8.86 -4.93 -5.81
CA VAL A 67 -8.41 -4.04 -6.90
C VAL A 67 -8.29 -2.60 -6.43
N ILE A 68 -9.29 -2.10 -5.67
CA ILE A 68 -9.27 -0.75 -5.12
C ILE A 68 -8.10 -0.59 -4.15
N ALA A 69 -7.92 -1.54 -3.23
CA ALA A 69 -6.83 -1.52 -2.26
C ALA A 69 -5.46 -1.57 -2.94
N PHE A 70 -5.31 -2.36 -4.02
CA PHE A 70 -4.08 -2.41 -4.79
C PHE A 70 -3.80 -1.09 -5.52
N GLY A 71 -4.82 -0.47 -6.14
CA GLY A 71 -4.69 0.85 -6.74
C GLY A 71 -4.28 1.93 -5.73
N ALA A 72 -4.87 1.91 -4.53
CA ALA A 72 -4.49 2.79 -3.44
C ALA A 72 -3.04 2.55 -2.97
N ALA A 73 -2.62 1.27 -2.87
CA ALA A 73 -1.24 0.93 -2.53
C ALA A 73 -0.25 1.52 -3.54
N LEU A 74 -0.52 1.39 -4.85
CA LEU A 74 0.31 1.99 -5.89
C LEU A 74 0.39 3.52 -5.73
N TYR A 75 -0.75 4.18 -5.55
CA TYR A 75 -0.79 5.63 -5.34
C TYR A 75 0.06 6.07 -4.13
N PHE A 76 -0.09 5.39 -2.99
CA PHE A 76 0.64 5.75 -1.77
C PHE A 76 2.14 5.46 -1.87
N VAL A 77 2.56 4.34 -2.48
CA VAL A 77 4.00 4.07 -2.62
C VAL A 77 4.66 5.09 -3.56
N PHE A 78 4.02 5.48 -4.66
CA PHE A 78 4.56 6.52 -5.54
C PHE A 78 4.63 7.89 -4.86
N THR A 79 3.62 8.23 -4.05
CA THR A 79 3.61 9.49 -3.28
C THR A 79 4.68 9.48 -2.20
N ALA A 80 4.85 8.35 -1.50
CA ALA A 80 5.92 8.19 -0.51
C ALA A 80 7.29 8.40 -1.15
N LEU A 81 7.59 7.69 -2.24
CA LEU A 81 8.89 7.80 -2.91
C LEU A 81 9.19 9.21 -3.40
N GLN A 82 8.18 9.96 -3.85
CA GLN A 82 8.33 11.38 -4.18
C GLN A 82 8.73 12.21 -2.96
N GLY A 83 8.01 12.09 -1.84
CA GLY A 83 8.34 12.81 -0.61
C GLY A 83 9.73 12.45 -0.06
N GLY A 84 10.10 11.17 -0.10
CA GLY A 84 11.42 10.70 0.31
C GLY A 84 12.54 11.29 -0.56
N ARG A 85 12.32 11.34 -1.88
CA ARG A 85 13.27 11.94 -2.83
C ARG A 85 13.41 13.46 -2.61
N SER A 86 12.30 14.15 -2.38
CA SER A 86 12.30 15.59 -2.07
C SER A 86 13.03 15.89 -0.76
N ALA A 87 12.76 15.11 0.29
CA ALA A 87 13.45 15.23 1.57
C ALA A 87 14.97 15.04 1.43
N ILE A 88 15.40 14.01 0.69
CA ILE A 88 16.84 13.75 0.46
C ILE A 88 17.48 14.94 -0.27
N LYS A 89 16.83 15.49 -1.31
CA LYS A 89 17.36 16.67 -2.02
C LYS A 89 17.49 17.90 -1.13
N LEU A 90 16.58 18.08 -0.17
CA LEU A 90 16.62 19.22 0.75
C LEU A 90 17.75 19.08 1.78
N ILE A 91 17.97 17.87 2.28
CA ILE A 91 18.98 17.57 3.32
C ILE A 91 20.36 17.42 2.69
N TYR A 92 20.46 16.76 1.54
CA TYR A 92 21.71 16.47 0.83
C TYR A 92 21.61 16.99 -0.62
N PRO A 93 21.83 18.28 -0.86
CA PRO A 93 21.67 18.89 -2.19
C PRO A 93 22.62 18.32 -3.23
N ASP A 94 23.82 17.90 -2.82
CA ASP A 94 24.82 17.29 -3.70
C ASP A 94 24.55 15.79 -3.94
N PHE A 95 23.48 15.23 -3.37
CA PHE A 95 23.16 13.81 -3.52
C PHE A 95 22.60 13.50 -4.91
N TRP A 96 23.35 12.69 -5.64
CA TRP A 96 23.23 12.40 -7.06
C TRP A 96 22.25 11.27 -7.44
N ILE A 97 21.08 11.15 -6.79
CA ILE A 97 20.09 10.09 -7.08
C ILE A 97 18.71 10.64 -7.47
#